data_AF-A0ABD3NFV9-F1
#
_entry.id   AF-A0ABD3NFV9-F1
#
_cell.length_a   1.000
_cell.length_b   1.000
_cell.length_c   1.000
_cell.angle_alpha   90.00
_cell.angle_beta   90.00
_cell.angle_gamma   90.00
#
_symmetry.space_group_name_H-M   'P 1'
#
loop_
_entity.id
_entity.type
_entity.pdbx_description
1 polymer ?
#
loop_
_entity_poly.entity_id
_entity_poly.type
_entity_poly.pdbx_seq_one_letter_code
_entity_poly.pdbx_strand_id
1 'polypeptide(L)'
;MTMTLDKYDDPRAVPLPHHGRDHGHDAPTIEPSAPPLSELDAEESTTADYSMPCALAKPVPPPALAPRHHYSTRVVATPVTANDDTVERRVERTYEPDGSLSVEVVTTTARRADGSREVRIENYRIPAEDAWGLADGRSPGDEYLTRVEVRSLPPGVVVDFGTTASSSSTQERRVERRNQAQSLHSSVDAAVPVEDAHEVARRHQEWRVCIRGALVVAAAVVTTFAGLYAKTDGNANFEMQYTDSVEKVGEQFQYRLDVKRDSLMTLSYMITSRYGPLGVWPNVTIPDFQEQTDGILRIANGRALSFNPIITQDVNRLEWEAHATESAWILGGEDSILVVPDPNATWPDNRTVSFGIYSRDADMNVIYDPGYDPDSEDYSDVMVPVWQIAPFAGNERAVMFNLHSEINRMQALDNMMTYGVPSLTAILQLVQDKDFIRPSAILFYPVFDAFGSTEVVGSVSLVFSWDTFFSSILPDYIKGVVCVLSASTGQVYSYTISGDHVDLMGEGDLHDPNYDEYKEEVEARLLLEGEDDAGKFITYTLTMYPSEEFEDQYSTNKPAVYAVWAVLIFLFAAGLFKTSHLATQRGRR
;
A
#
# COMPACT_ATOMS: atom_id res chain seq x y z
N MET A 1 22.81 35.27 5.70
CA MET A 1 23.89 34.58 6.42
C MET A 1 24.53 33.67 5.38
N THR A 2 25.64 34.11 4.80
CA THR A 2 26.35 33.47 3.69
C THR A 2 27.27 32.41 4.28
N MET A 3 27.07 31.15 3.95
CA MET A 3 27.96 30.06 4.38
C MET A 3 28.63 29.45 3.15
N THR A 4 29.96 29.55 3.17
CA THR A 4 30.95 29.15 2.19
C THR A 4 31.18 27.64 2.19
N LEU A 5 31.30 27.06 1.00
CA LEU A 5 31.83 25.70 0.78
C LEU A 5 33.33 25.66 1.12
N ASP A 6 33.71 24.77 2.03
CA ASP A 6 35.10 24.35 2.23
C ASP A 6 35.37 23.06 1.45
N LYS A 7 36.48 23.08 0.72
CA LYS A 7 37.09 21.98 -0.03
C LYS A 7 37.65 20.94 0.93
N TYR A 8 37.40 19.66 0.63
CA TYR A 8 38.12 18.54 1.21
C TYR A 8 39.40 18.28 0.40
N ASP A 9 40.55 18.35 1.07
CA ASP A 9 41.87 17.97 0.54
C ASP A 9 42.10 16.46 0.76
N ASP A 10 42.45 15.75 -0.31
CA ASP A 10 42.87 14.35 -0.34
C ASP A 10 44.40 14.23 -0.14
N PRO A 11 44.91 13.49 0.86
CA PRO A 11 46.34 13.34 1.07
C PRO A 11 46.84 11.90 0.89
N ARG A 12 46.89 11.35 -0.33
CA ARG A 12 47.76 10.17 -0.64
C ARG A 12 48.34 10.18 -2.05
N ALA A 13 49.36 11.01 -2.27
CA ALA A 13 50.27 10.88 -3.42
C ALA A 13 51.44 9.92 -3.07
N VAL A 14 51.52 8.79 -3.76
CA VAL A 14 52.69 7.88 -3.78
C VAL A 14 53.50 8.17 -5.05
N PRO A 15 54.84 8.23 -5.01
CA PRO A 15 55.64 8.69 -6.15
C PRO A 15 55.96 7.57 -7.15
N LEU A 16 55.74 7.86 -8.44
CA LEU A 16 56.22 7.06 -9.57
C LEU A 16 57.72 7.24 -9.79
N PRO A 17 58.50 6.18 -10.09
CA PRO A 17 59.90 6.31 -10.46
C PRO A 17 60.09 6.55 -11.96
N HIS A 18 60.98 7.48 -12.26
CA HIS A 18 61.56 7.71 -13.58
C HIS A 18 62.31 6.49 -14.09
N HIS A 19 61.98 6.03 -15.29
CA HIS A 19 62.93 5.35 -16.17
C HIS A 19 62.84 5.91 -17.58
N GLY A 20 63.91 6.61 -17.98
CA GLY A 20 64.19 6.85 -19.39
C GLY A 20 64.95 5.67 -19.98
N ARG A 21 64.63 5.32 -21.22
CA ARG A 21 65.63 5.01 -22.24
C ARG A 21 65.01 4.94 -23.64
N ASP A 22 65.73 5.59 -24.54
CA ASP A 22 65.69 5.45 -25.99
C ASP A 22 65.53 3.99 -26.44
N HIS A 23 64.75 3.78 -27.49
CA HIS A 23 65.20 3.10 -28.70
C HIS A 23 64.20 3.37 -29.84
N GLY A 24 64.69 4.02 -30.90
CA GLY A 24 63.98 4.10 -32.16
C GLY A 24 63.95 2.73 -32.85
N HIS A 25 62.83 2.45 -33.51
CA HIS A 25 62.81 1.55 -34.65
C HIS A 25 61.68 1.92 -35.61
N ASP A 26 62.05 1.89 -36.88
CA ASP A 26 61.28 2.19 -38.07
C ASP A 26 59.99 1.35 -38.15
N ALA A 27 58.86 2.00 -38.44
CA ALA A 27 57.61 1.35 -38.81
C ALA A 27 57.41 1.47 -40.32
N PRO A 28 57.30 0.34 -41.06
CA PRO A 28 56.93 0.36 -42.46
C PRO A 28 55.40 0.42 -42.63
N THR A 29 54.97 1.26 -43.55
CA THR A 29 53.62 1.35 -44.09
C THR A 29 53.22 0.02 -44.76
N ILE A 30 52.12 -0.58 -44.30
CA ILE A 30 51.45 -1.71 -44.97
C ILE A 30 49.93 -1.49 -44.92
N GLU A 31 49.38 -0.90 -45.99
CA GLU A 31 48.14 -1.40 -46.61
C GLU A 31 48.50 -2.68 -47.39
N PRO A 32 47.61 -3.69 -47.62
CA PRO A 32 46.31 -3.46 -48.27
C PRO A 32 45.18 -4.50 -48.05
N SER A 33 44.09 -4.24 -48.78
CA SER A 33 43.22 -5.19 -49.50
C SER A 33 42.12 -5.94 -48.75
N ALA A 34 40.91 -5.41 -48.92
CA ALA A 34 39.67 -6.16 -48.87
C ALA A 34 39.58 -7.18 -50.04
N PRO A 35 39.00 -8.37 -49.82
CA PRO A 35 38.70 -9.30 -50.91
C PRO A 35 37.38 -8.94 -51.62
N PRO A 36 37.25 -9.26 -52.92
CA PRO A 36 36.06 -8.97 -53.71
C PRO A 36 34.92 -9.94 -53.40
N LEU A 37 33.70 -9.41 -53.42
CA LEU A 37 32.44 -10.13 -53.53
C LEU A 37 32.46 -11.06 -54.76
N SER A 38 32.35 -12.36 -54.52
CA SER A 38 32.05 -13.34 -55.56
C SER A 38 30.61 -13.84 -55.38
N GLU A 39 29.86 -13.68 -56.47
CA GLU A 39 28.60 -14.36 -56.78
C GLU A 39 28.66 -15.86 -56.45
N LEU A 40 27.61 -16.36 -55.81
CA LEU A 40 27.29 -17.79 -55.77
C LEU A 40 25.77 -17.95 -55.73
N ASP A 41 25.26 -18.22 -56.92
CA ASP A 41 24.19 -19.15 -57.28
C ASP A 41 22.97 -19.29 -56.36
N ALA A 42 21.87 -18.85 -56.94
CA ALA A 42 20.52 -19.26 -56.60
C ALA A 42 20.36 -20.78 -56.77
N GLU A 43 20.01 -21.47 -55.69
CA GLU A 43 19.26 -22.72 -55.78
C GLU A 43 17.91 -22.61 -55.05
N GLU A 44 16.92 -22.93 -55.85
CA GLU A 44 15.49 -23.08 -55.67
C GLU A 44 15.17 -24.20 -54.68
N SER A 45 14.42 -23.93 -53.60
CA SER A 45 13.74 -25.00 -52.86
C SER A 45 12.49 -24.53 -52.11
N THR A 46 11.35 -24.76 -52.77
CA THR A 46 10.08 -25.26 -52.21
C THR A 46 9.46 -24.54 -51.01
N THR A 47 8.57 -23.61 -51.32
CA THR A 47 7.44 -23.17 -50.47
C THR A 47 6.51 -24.35 -50.17
N ALA A 48 6.45 -24.77 -48.90
CA ALA A 48 5.39 -25.65 -48.40
C ALA A 48 4.22 -24.80 -47.88
N ASP A 49 3.12 -24.82 -48.63
CA ASP A 49 1.81 -24.28 -48.26
C ASP A 49 1.28 -24.97 -46.99
N TYR A 50 1.31 -24.28 -45.86
CA TYR A 50 0.54 -24.63 -44.66
C TYR A 50 -0.74 -23.79 -44.61
N SER A 51 -1.75 -24.19 -45.39
CA SER A 51 -3.12 -23.72 -45.23
C SER A 51 -3.81 -24.53 -44.13
N MET A 52 -3.93 -23.96 -42.94
CA MET A 52 -4.81 -24.47 -41.86
C MET A 52 -6.28 -24.13 -42.17
N PRO A 53 -7.22 -25.09 -42.17
CA PRO A 53 -8.63 -24.79 -42.35
C PRO A 53 -9.27 -24.31 -41.03
N CYS A 54 -9.62 -23.02 -40.96
CA CYS A 54 -10.55 -22.49 -39.95
C CYS A 54 -11.95 -23.07 -40.18
N ALA A 55 -12.28 -24.17 -39.50
CA ALA A 55 -13.64 -24.67 -39.38
C ALA A 55 -14.38 -23.87 -38.29
N LEU A 56 -15.24 -22.94 -38.71
CA LEU A 56 -16.22 -22.26 -37.86
C LEU A 56 -17.17 -23.30 -37.21
N ALA A 57 -17.03 -23.51 -35.92
CA ALA A 57 -18.00 -24.25 -35.12
C ALA A 57 -19.29 -23.42 -34.97
N LYS A 58 -20.43 -24.04 -35.31
CA LYS A 58 -21.76 -23.43 -35.10
C LYS A 58 -22.09 -23.34 -33.60
N PRO A 59 -22.78 -22.27 -33.15
CA PRO A 59 -23.13 -22.10 -31.74
C PRO A 59 -24.11 -23.17 -31.27
N VAL A 60 -23.79 -23.80 -30.14
CA VAL A 60 -24.65 -24.72 -29.40
C VAL A 60 -25.72 -23.90 -28.66
N PRO A 61 -27.02 -24.25 -28.73
CA PRO A 61 -28.05 -23.57 -27.98
C PRO A 61 -27.94 -23.87 -26.48
N PRO A 62 -28.26 -22.91 -25.59
CA PRO A 62 -28.17 -23.11 -24.15
C PRO A 62 -29.22 -24.13 -23.67
N PRO A 63 -28.89 -24.94 -22.64
CA PRO A 63 -29.81 -25.92 -22.08
C PRO A 63 -30.99 -25.24 -21.37
N ALA A 64 -32.17 -25.83 -21.53
CA ALA A 64 -33.41 -25.37 -20.90
C ALA A 64 -33.33 -25.45 -19.36
N LEU A 65 -33.71 -24.35 -18.70
CA LEU A 65 -33.82 -24.25 -17.24
C LEU A 65 -34.87 -25.23 -16.68
N ALA A 66 -34.43 -26.11 -15.80
CA ALA A 66 -35.30 -26.97 -14.99
C ALA A 66 -35.83 -26.23 -13.73
N PRO A 67 -36.92 -26.71 -13.09
CA PRO A 67 -37.59 -26.00 -11.99
C PRO A 67 -36.75 -25.93 -10.71
N ARG A 68 -36.80 -24.77 -10.03
CA ARG A 68 -36.10 -24.50 -8.77
C ARG A 68 -36.63 -25.36 -7.61
N HIS A 69 -35.74 -26.13 -6.98
CA HIS A 69 -35.94 -26.74 -5.66
C HIS A 69 -35.22 -25.90 -4.60
N HIS A 70 -35.89 -25.64 -3.47
CA HIS A 70 -35.29 -25.03 -2.29
C HIS A 70 -34.21 -25.96 -1.69
N TYR A 71 -32.96 -25.51 -1.64
CA TYR A 71 -31.89 -26.16 -0.90
C TYR A 71 -31.40 -25.22 0.20
N SER A 72 -31.44 -25.70 1.46
CA SER A 72 -30.68 -25.12 2.57
C SER A 72 -29.42 -25.98 2.73
N THR A 73 -28.27 -25.45 2.34
CA THR A 73 -26.99 -26.15 2.49
C THR A 73 -26.33 -25.69 3.77
N ARG A 74 -26.41 -26.51 4.82
CA ARG A 74 -25.75 -26.26 6.10
C ARG A 74 -24.34 -26.88 6.05
N VAL A 75 -23.32 -26.04 5.90
CA VAL A 75 -21.92 -26.47 6.06
C VAL A 75 -21.57 -26.36 7.54
N VAL A 76 -21.53 -27.48 8.25
CA VAL A 76 -21.08 -27.55 9.64
C VAL A 76 -19.61 -27.94 9.64
N ALA A 77 -18.72 -27.01 9.99
CA ALA A 77 -17.32 -27.32 10.26
C ALA A 77 -17.23 -28.26 11.48
N THR A 78 -16.37 -29.27 11.39
CA THR A 78 -16.17 -30.31 12.42
C THR A 78 -15.49 -29.69 13.66
N PRO A 79 -15.91 -30.03 14.90
CA PRO A 79 -15.29 -29.48 16.09
C PRO A 79 -13.85 -30.01 16.24
N VAL A 80 -12.87 -29.13 16.06
CA VAL A 80 -11.48 -29.33 16.49
C VAL A 80 -11.44 -29.11 18.00
N THR A 81 -10.73 -29.97 18.73
CA THR A 81 -10.49 -29.83 20.17
C THR A 81 -9.87 -28.46 20.46
N ALA A 82 -10.63 -27.58 21.11
CA ALA A 82 -10.28 -26.17 21.32
C ALA A 82 -9.12 -26.01 22.32
N ASN A 83 -8.01 -25.42 21.86
CA ASN A 83 -7.11 -24.64 22.72
C ASN A 83 -7.77 -23.29 23.01
N ASP A 84 -7.66 -22.78 24.24
CA ASP A 84 -8.40 -21.60 24.76
C ASP A 84 -8.02 -20.24 24.10
N ASP A 85 -7.07 -20.25 23.15
CA ASP A 85 -6.49 -19.05 22.51
C ASP A 85 -6.88 -18.86 21.03
N THR A 86 -7.70 -19.73 20.43
CA THR A 86 -8.03 -19.61 18.99
C THR A 86 -9.21 -18.67 18.74
N VAL A 87 -9.07 -17.77 17.76
CA VAL A 87 -10.18 -16.98 17.19
C VAL A 87 -11.15 -17.94 16.48
N GLU A 88 -12.42 -17.90 16.88
CA GLU A 88 -13.47 -18.73 16.26
C GLU A 88 -14.25 -17.89 15.23
N ARG A 89 -14.32 -18.38 14.00
CA ARG A 89 -15.06 -17.72 12.90
C ARG A 89 -16.12 -18.65 12.33
N ARG A 90 -17.38 -18.20 12.34
CA ARG A 90 -18.53 -18.92 11.78
C ARG A 90 -19.19 -18.08 10.69
N VAL A 91 -19.58 -18.72 9.59
CA VAL A 91 -20.26 -18.07 8.47
C VAL A 91 -21.58 -18.78 8.20
N GLU A 92 -22.70 -18.07 8.31
CA GLU A 92 -24.03 -18.54 7.92
C GLU A 92 -24.47 -17.88 6.62
N ARG A 93 -25.11 -18.65 5.75
CA ARG A 93 -25.54 -18.22 4.42
C ARG A 93 -27.01 -18.57 4.21
N THR A 94 -27.83 -17.60 3.86
CA THR A 94 -29.27 -17.76 3.64
C THR A 94 -29.67 -17.11 2.33
N TYR A 95 -30.21 -17.90 1.40
CA TYR A 95 -30.78 -17.38 0.16
C TYR A 95 -32.20 -16.89 0.39
N GLU A 96 -32.46 -15.65 0.03
CA GLU A 96 -33.76 -15.02 0.13
C GLU A 96 -34.64 -15.37 -1.08
N PRO A 97 -35.98 -15.26 -0.96
CA PRO A 97 -36.90 -15.53 -2.06
C PRO A 97 -36.69 -14.67 -3.32
N ASP A 98 -36.11 -13.48 -3.16
CA ASP A 98 -35.75 -12.56 -4.26
C ASP A 98 -34.47 -12.97 -5.00
N GLY A 99 -33.78 -14.01 -4.52
CA GLY A 99 -32.52 -14.51 -5.08
C GLY A 99 -31.26 -13.87 -4.46
N SER A 100 -31.41 -12.87 -3.59
CA SER A 100 -30.28 -12.29 -2.84
C SER A 100 -29.73 -13.30 -1.82
N LEU A 101 -28.46 -13.10 -1.43
CA LEU A 101 -27.77 -13.93 -0.45
C LEU A 101 -27.46 -13.09 0.80
N SER A 102 -28.07 -13.47 1.92
CA SER A 102 -27.75 -12.94 3.24
C SER A 102 -26.60 -13.77 3.84
N VAL A 103 -25.50 -13.12 4.22
CA VAL A 103 -24.35 -13.78 4.87
C VAL A 103 -24.14 -13.18 6.25
N GLU A 104 -24.14 -14.00 7.29
CA GLU A 104 -23.78 -13.59 8.65
C GLU A 104 -22.42 -14.17 9.01
N VAL A 105 -21.44 -13.32 9.29
CA VAL A 105 -20.10 -13.72 9.74
C VAL A 105 -19.97 -13.36 11.22
N VAL A 106 -19.79 -14.37 12.06
CA VAL A 106 -19.56 -14.21 13.50
C VAL A 106 -18.11 -14.53 13.80
N THR A 107 -17.37 -13.55 14.29
CA THR A 107 -15.97 -13.69 14.71
C THR A 107 -15.87 -13.46 16.22
N THR A 108 -15.40 -14.46 16.94
CA THR A 108 -15.14 -14.37 18.39
C THR A 108 -13.63 -14.27 18.61
N THR A 109 -13.19 -13.16 19.18
CA THR A 109 -11.79 -12.91 19.51
C THR A 109 -11.26 -13.88 20.58
N ALA A 110 -9.93 -14.03 20.61
CA ALA A 110 -9.26 -14.74 21.67
C ALA A 110 -9.58 -14.13 23.04
N ARG A 111 -9.48 -14.95 24.09
CA ARG A 111 -9.77 -14.54 25.45
C ARG A 111 -8.79 -13.44 25.89
N ARG A 112 -9.31 -12.30 26.34
CA ARG A 112 -8.48 -11.24 26.96
C ARG A 112 -7.97 -11.68 28.33
N ALA A 113 -6.94 -11.00 28.83
CA ALA A 113 -6.35 -11.29 30.15
C ALA A 113 -7.35 -11.20 31.32
N ASP A 114 -8.42 -10.43 31.18
CA ASP A 114 -9.52 -10.30 32.15
C ASP A 114 -10.59 -11.40 32.03
N GLY A 115 -10.41 -12.32 31.08
CA GLY A 115 -11.32 -13.42 30.77
C GLY A 115 -12.48 -13.07 29.84
N SER A 116 -12.64 -11.81 29.42
CA SER A 116 -13.68 -11.40 28.47
C SER A 116 -13.35 -11.78 27.04
N ARG A 117 -14.36 -11.78 26.18
CA ARG A 117 -14.22 -12.00 24.73
C ARG A 117 -15.06 -10.98 23.99
N GLU A 118 -14.59 -10.56 22.84
CA GLU A 118 -15.35 -9.70 21.92
C GLU A 118 -15.91 -10.56 20.78
N VAL A 119 -17.20 -10.39 20.51
CA VAL A 119 -17.90 -11.02 19.38
C VAL A 119 -18.29 -9.93 18.39
N ARG A 120 -17.78 -10.04 17.17
CA ARG A 120 -18.11 -9.20 16.03
C ARG A 120 -19.03 -9.98 15.09
N ILE A 121 -20.21 -9.44 14.81
CA ILE A 121 -21.22 -10.02 13.91
C ILE A 121 -21.38 -9.09 12.72
N GLU A 122 -21.09 -9.58 11.53
CA GLU A 122 -21.17 -8.84 10.28
C GLU A 122 -22.27 -9.44 9.41
N ASN A 123 -23.21 -8.61 8.98
CA ASN A 123 -24.32 -9.00 8.13
C ASN A 123 -24.13 -8.40 6.74
N TYR A 124 -24.03 -9.26 5.74
CA TYR A 124 -23.90 -8.88 4.34
C TYR A 124 -25.19 -9.22 3.60
N ARG A 125 -25.57 -8.38 2.64
CA ARG A 125 -26.67 -8.66 1.72
C ARG A 125 -26.20 -8.48 0.29
N ILE A 126 -26.05 -9.60 -0.41
CA ILE A 126 -25.51 -9.66 -1.76
C ILE A 126 -26.70 -9.75 -2.74
N PRO A 127 -26.81 -8.85 -3.73
CA PRO A 127 -27.83 -8.92 -4.78
C PRO A 127 -27.80 -10.25 -5.55
N ALA A 128 -28.93 -10.61 -6.16
CA ALA A 128 -29.09 -11.91 -6.82
C ALA A 128 -28.12 -12.12 -7.99
N GLU A 129 -27.75 -11.03 -8.67
CA GLU A 129 -26.78 -10.98 -9.76
C GLU A 129 -25.36 -11.36 -9.33
N ASP A 130 -24.98 -11.06 -8.08
CA ASP A 130 -23.62 -11.25 -7.56
C ASP A 130 -23.49 -12.50 -6.68
N ALA A 131 -24.61 -13.02 -6.15
CA ALA A 131 -24.65 -14.14 -5.21
C ALA A 131 -24.02 -15.43 -5.76
N TRP A 132 -24.03 -15.64 -7.09
CA TRP A 132 -23.46 -16.84 -7.72
C TRP A 132 -21.93 -16.93 -7.62
N GLY A 133 -21.23 -15.79 -7.57
CA GLY A 133 -19.76 -15.76 -7.50
C GLY A 133 -19.19 -16.06 -6.10
N LEU A 134 -20.03 -16.00 -5.06
CA LEU A 134 -19.64 -16.10 -3.64
C LEU A 134 -19.94 -17.47 -3.01
N ALA A 135 -20.32 -18.46 -3.83
CA ALA A 135 -20.60 -19.82 -3.38
C ALA A 135 -19.35 -20.57 -2.85
N ASP A 136 -18.14 -20.13 -3.22
CA ASP A 136 -16.87 -20.82 -2.95
C ASP A 136 -16.29 -20.59 -1.54
N GLY A 137 -17.06 -20.03 -0.62
CA GLY A 137 -16.62 -19.85 0.76
C GLY A 137 -15.85 -18.56 1.05
N ARG A 138 -15.58 -17.72 0.04
CA ARG A 138 -14.96 -16.39 0.22
C ARG A 138 -15.85 -15.48 1.08
N SER A 139 -15.22 -14.53 1.77
CA SER A 139 -15.94 -13.49 2.50
C SER A 139 -16.50 -12.49 1.49
N PRO A 140 -17.74 -12.00 1.65
CA PRO A 140 -18.25 -10.92 0.81
C PRO A 140 -17.40 -9.66 1.02
N GLY A 141 -17.27 -8.82 -0.02
CA GLY A 141 -16.62 -7.52 0.12
C GLY A 141 -17.42 -6.55 0.98
N ASP A 142 -16.75 -5.50 1.47
CA ASP A 142 -17.35 -4.47 2.35
C ASP A 142 -18.49 -3.70 1.67
N GLU A 143 -18.54 -3.68 0.33
CA GLU A 143 -19.62 -3.11 -0.46
C GLU A 143 -20.99 -3.77 -0.20
N TYR A 144 -21.00 -5.02 0.29
CA TYR A 144 -22.22 -5.75 0.64
C TYR A 144 -22.54 -5.69 2.14
N LEU A 145 -21.69 -5.06 2.96
CA LEU A 145 -21.83 -5.01 4.41
C LEU A 145 -22.99 -4.09 4.80
N THR A 146 -24.05 -4.67 5.35
CA THR A 146 -25.25 -3.93 5.75
C THR A 146 -25.23 -3.52 7.21
N ARG A 147 -24.57 -4.31 8.07
CA ARG A 147 -24.56 -4.08 9.52
C ARG A 147 -23.41 -4.79 10.22
N VAL A 148 -22.76 -4.08 11.13
CA VAL A 148 -21.80 -4.65 12.09
C VAL A 148 -22.34 -4.48 13.50
N GLU A 149 -22.32 -5.55 14.29
CA GLU A 149 -22.56 -5.51 15.73
C GLU A 149 -21.33 -6.01 16.49
N VAL A 150 -20.88 -5.26 17.48
CA VAL A 150 -19.80 -5.67 18.38
C VAL A 150 -20.38 -5.84 19.78
N ARG A 151 -20.14 -7.00 20.40
CA ARG A 151 -20.60 -7.31 21.75
C ARG A 151 -19.45 -7.82 22.61
N SER A 152 -19.29 -7.25 23.80
CA SER A 152 -18.38 -7.79 24.81
C SER A 152 -19.10 -8.86 25.65
N LEU A 153 -18.52 -10.05 25.70
CA LEU A 153 -18.96 -11.14 26.54
C LEU A 153 -18.16 -11.15 27.85
N PRO A 154 -18.84 -11.09 29.01
CA PRO A 154 -18.16 -11.19 30.28
C PRO A 154 -17.54 -12.59 30.49
N PRO A 155 -16.55 -12.70 31.40
CA PRO A 155 -15.85 -13.96 31.64
C PRO A 155 -16.80 -15.11 31.99
N GLY A 156 -16.66 -16.23 31.29
CA GLY A 156 -17.41 -17.47 31.58
C GLY A 156 -18.76 -17.62 30.88
N VAL A 157 -19.17 -16.65 30.04
CA VAL A 157 -20.35 -16.81 29.17
C VAL A 157 -19.96 -17.60 27.93
N VAL A 158 -20.52 -18.80 27.79
CA VAL A 158 -20.44 -19.59 26.56
C VAL A 158 -21.58 -19.16 25.65
N VAL A 159 -21.27 -18.80 24.41
CA VAL A 159 -22.30 -18.49 23.41
C VAL A 159 -22.91 -19.81 22.94
N ASP A 160 -24.12 -20.11 23.41
CA ASP A 160 -24.89 -21.24 22.90
C ASP A 160 -25.63 -20.82 21.62
N PHE A 161 -25.14 -21.27 20.47
CA PHE A 161 -25.70 -20.94 19.15
C PHE A 161 -26.93 -21.82 18.80
N GLY A 162 -27.87 -21.90 19.73
CA GLY A 162 -29.11 -22.67 19.59
C GLY A 162 -30.08 -22.05 18.58
N THR A 163 -30.63 -22.92 17.72
CA THR A 163 -31.66 -22.69 16.69
C THR A 163 -32.76 -21.69 17.09
N THR A 164 -32.80 -20.51 16.45
CA THR A 164 -33.89 -19.54 16.60
C THR A 164 -35.08 -19.93 15.72
N ALA A 165 -36.11 -20.51 16.34
CA ALA A 165 -37.46 -20.50 15.78
C ALA A 165 -38.08 -19.11 15.98
N SER A 166 -38.70 -18.57 14.93
CA SER A 166 -39.38 -17.28 14.96
C SER A 166 -40.46 -17.25 16.05
N SER A 167 -40.41 -16.27 16.94
CA SER A 167 -41.56 -15.91 17.76
C SER A 167 -41.78 -14.40 17.69
N SER A 168 -42.95 -14.05 17.16
CA SER A 168 -43.53 -12.72 17.14
C SER A 168 -43.91 -12.32 18.57
N SER A 169 -43.46 -11.15 19.04
CA SER A 169 -43.95 -10.55 20.29
C SER A 169 -44.66 -9.24 20.00
N THR A 170 -45.96 -9.35 19.75
CA THR A 170 -46.92 -8.27 20.02
C THR A 170 -47.58 -8.61 21.36
N GLN A 171 -47.75 -7.58 22.19
CA GLN A 171 -48.74 -7.49 23.29
C GLN A 171 -48.24 -7.74 24.72
N GLU A 172 -48.80 -6.88 25.59
CA GLU A 172 -48.85 -6.90 27.06
C GLU A 172 -47.71 -6.26 27.85
N ARG A 173 -47.97 -5.02 28.33
CA ARG A 173 -48.15 -4.81 29.78
C ARG A 173 -48.90 -3.51 30.07
N ARG A 174 -50.12 -3.68 30.57
CA ARG A 174 -50.84 -2.71 31.39
C ARG A 174 -51.21 -3.43 32.68
N VAL A 175 -51.23 -2.67 33.77
CA VAL A 175 -52.01 -2.87 35.01
C VAL A 175 -51.22 -3.33 36.25
N GLU A 176 -51.50 -2.57 37.33
CA GLU A 176 -51.36 -2.83 38.77
C GLU A 176 -50.06 -2.39 39.49
N ARG A 177 -50.08 -1.65 40.61
CA ARG A 177 -51.19 -1.26 41.50
C ARG A 177 -50.77 -0.11 42.44
N ARG A 178 -51.75 0.76 42.73
CA ARG A 178 -51.89 1.65 43.90
C ARG A 178 -51.63 0.92 45.22
N ASN A 179 -50.99 1.61 46.19
CA ASN A 179 -51.56 1.92 47.52
C ASN A 179 -50.47 2.35 48.51
N GLN A 180 -50.51 3.63 48.94
CA GLN A 180 -50.34 3.95 50.35
C GLN A 180 -51.03 5.29 50.64
N ALA A 181 -52.17 5.19 51.30
CA ALA A 181 -52.86 6.26 51.99
C ALA A 181 -53.07 5.77 53.43
N GLN A 182 -52.75 6.62 54.40
CA GLN A 182 -53.31 6.74 55.77
C GLN A 182 -52.23 7.36 56.67
N SER A 183 -52.36 8.65 56.98
CA SER A 183 -53.07 9.21 58.14
C SER A 183 -52.22 9.17 59.40
N LEU A 184 -51.91 10.36 59.94
CA LEU A 184 -51.89 10.61 61.38
C LEU A 184 -51.89 12.13 61.62
N HIS A 185 -53.07 12.62 62.01
CA HIS A 185 -53.22 13.79 62.86
C HIS A 185 -52.64 13.45 64.24
N SER A 186 -51.72 14.25 64.76
CA SER A 186 -51.78 14.62 66.18
C SER A 186 -51.16 15.99 66.42
N SER A 187 -51.98 16.84 67.03
CA SER A 187 -51.70 18.12 67.67
C SER A 187 -50.36 18.20 68.41
N VAL A 188 -49.62 19.28 68.19
CA VAL A 188 -48.88 19.98 69.26
C VAL A 188 -48.89 21.47 68.92
N ASP A 189 -49.76 22.21 69.60
CA ASP A 189 -49.67 23.67 69.70
C ASP A 189 -48.41 24.01 70.51
N ALA A 190 -47.42 24.59 69.85
CA ALA A 190 -46.33 25.31 70.49
C ALA A 190 -46.22 26.68 69.84
N ALA A 191 -46.57 27.71 70.60
CA ALA A 191 -46.49 29.11 70.21
C ALA A 191 -45.05 29.44 69.77
N VAL A 192 -44.85 29.58 68.46
CA VAL A 192 -43.63 30.13 67.87
C VAL A 192 -43.62 31.63 68.19
N PRO A 193 -42.54 32.16 68.78
CA PRO A 193 -42.43 33.57 69.07
C PRO A 193 -42.48 34.35 67.75
N VAL A 194 -43.19 35.47 67.75
CA VAL A 194 -43.26 36.42 66.63
C VAL A 194 -41.85 37.00 66.43
N GLU A 195 -41.06 36.30 65.61
CA GLU A 195 -39.78 36.75 65.09
C GLU A 195 -40.09 37.88 64.09
N ASP A 196 -39.39 39.01 64.24
CA ASP A 196 -39.65 40.25 63.52
C ASP A 196 -39.73 40.00 62.01
N ALA A 197 -40.84 40.39 61.37
CA ALA A 197 -41.05 40.23 59.92
C ALA A 197 -39.94 40.88 59.06
N HIS A 198 -39.19 41.83 59.65
CA HIS A 198 -38.01 42.45 59.05
C HIS A 198 -36.79 41.51 59.00
N GLU A 199 -36.64 40.60 59.95
CA GLU A 199 -35.52 39.66 60.03
C GLU A 199 -35.66 38.52 58.99
N VAL A 200 -36.89 38.05 58.78
CA VAL A 200 -37.22 37.06 57.73
C VAL A 200 -36.98 37.63 56.32
N ALA A 201 -37.34 38.91 56.09
CA ALA A 201 -37.11 39.57 54.80
C ALA A 201 -35.62 39.74 54.47
N ARG A 202 -34.79 40.01 55.48
CA ARG A 202 -33.33 40.16 55.31
C ARG A 202 -32.66 38.81 55.00
N ARG A 203 -33.03 37.74 55.72
CA ARG A 203 -32.56 36.36 55.42
C ARG A 203 -32.92 35.93 54.00
N HIS A 204 -34.12 36.28 53.50
CA HIS A 204 -34.51 35.98 52.12
C HIS A 204 -33.69 36.71 51.06
N GLN A 205 -33.23 37.93 51.34
CA GLN A 205 -32.39 38.69 50.43
C GLN A 205 -30.97 38.11 50.37
N GLU A 206 -30.40 37.75 51.52
CA GLU A 206 -29.08 37.12 51.63
C GLU A 206 -29.06 35.75 50.93
N TRP A 207 -30.10 34.93 51.14
CA TRP A 207 -30.25 33.64 50.45
C TRP A 207 -30.26 33.75 48.93
N ARG A 208 -30.86 34.81 48.37
CA ARG A 208 -30.90 35.02 46.91
C ARG A 208 -29.54 35.37 46.33
N VAL A 209 -28.73 36.13 47.06
CA VAL A 209 -27.35 36.43 46.64
C VAL A 209 -26.52 35.16 46.68
N CYS A 210 -26.66 34.34 47.73
CA CYS A 210 -26.00 33.03 47.82
C CYS A 210 -26.40 32.09 46.67
N ILE A 211 -27.69 31.99 46.33
CA ILE A 211 -28.14 31.15 45.21
C ILE A 211 -27.55 31.61 43.87
N ARG A 212 -27.51 32.91 43.60
CA ARG A 212 -26.90 33.44 42.37
C ARG A 212 -25.41 33.20 42.31
N GLY A 213 -24.70 33.40 43.42
CA GLY A 213 -23.28 33.09 43.53
C GLY A 213 -23.01 31.59 43.30
N ALA A 214 -23.80 30.73 43.93
CA ALA A 214 -23.71 29.27 43.76
C ALA A 214 -23.97 28.84 42.31
N LEU A 215 -24.93 29.46 41.62
CA LEU A 215 -25.20 29.19 40.20
C LEU A 215 -24.03 29.60 39.30
N VAL A 216 -23.40 30.75 39.54
CA VAL A 216 -22.24 31.20 38.76
C VAL A 216 -21.02 30.29 39.01
N VAL A 217 -20.78 29.90 40.27
CA VAL A 217 -19.69 28.96 40.60
C VAL A 217 -19.96 27.60 39.98
N ALA A 218 -21.19 27.07 40.08
CA ALA A 218 -21.57 25.81 39.45
C ALA A 218 -21.39 25.87 37.94
N ALA A 219 -21.79 26.97 37.28
CA ALA A 219 -21.57 27.17 35.86
C ALA A 219 -20.08 27.14 35.51
N ALA A 220 -19.24 27.90 36.23
CA ALA A 220 -17.79 27.93 35.99
C ALA A 220 -17.14 26.54 36.17
N VAL A 221 -17.55 25.80 37.21
CA VAL A 221 -17.07 24.44 37.48
C VAL A 221 -17.48 23.49 36.36
N VAL A 222 -18.76 23.47 35.98
CA VAL A 222 -19.26 22.61 34.89
C VAL A 222 -18.59 22.94 33.56
N THR A 223 -18.43 24.23 33.24
CA THR A 223 -17.74 24.67 32.02
C THR A 223 -16.27 24.24 32.02
N THR A 224 -15.58 24.35 33.16
CA THR A 224 -14.17 23.92 33.29
C THR A 224 -14.05 22.41 33.11
N PHE A 225 -14.90 21.62 33.78
CA PHE A 225 -14.89 20.16 33.65
C PHE A 225 -15.26 19.70 32.23
N ALA A 226 -16.25 20.33 31.59
CA ALA A 226 -16.61 20.02 30.20
C ALA A 226 -15.47 20.36 29.23
N GLY A 227 -14.78 21.48 29.44
CA GLY A 227 -13.61 21.86 28.64
C GLY A 227 -12.44 20.88 28.81
N LEU A 228 -12.15 20.48 30.06
CA LEU A 228 -11.11 19.47 30.34
C LEU A 228 -11.48 18.11 29.75
N TYR A 229 -12.69 17.63 30.01
CA TYR A 229 -13.17 16.34 29.48
C TYR A 229 -13.08 16.31 27.96
N ALA A 230 -13.56 17.34 27.29
CA ALA A 230 -13.61 17.34 25.84
C ALA A 230 -12.23 17.65 25.20
N LYS A 231 -11.28 18.25 25.93
CA LYS A 231 -9.86 18.27 25.54
C LYS A 231 -9.23 16.86 25.66
N THR A 232 -9.46 16.16 26.76
CA THR A 232 -8.97 14.79 26.95
C THR A 232 -9.56 13.83 25.91
N ASP A 233 -10.86 13.96 25.63
CA ASP A 233 -11.58 13.17 24.63
C ASP A 233 -11.07 13.48 23.20
N GLY A 234 -10.79 14.75 22.89
CA GLY A 234 -10.21 15.16 21.61
C GLY A 234 -8.84 14.55 21.37
N ASN A 235 -7.94 14.66 22.35
CA ASN A 235 -6.60 14.06 22.26
C ASN A 235 -6.66 12.53 22.14
N ALA A 236 -7.51 11.87 22.94
CA ALA A 236 -7.66 10.42 22.88
C ALA A 236 -8.22 9.95 21.53
N ASN A 237 -9.17 10.71 20.95
CA ASN A 237 -9.71 10.40 19.64
C ASN A 237 -8.70 10.64 18.52
N PHE A 238 -7.92 11.73 18.58
CA PHE A 238 -6.81 11.98 17.65
C PHE A 238 -5.80 10.83 17.68
N GLU A 239 -5.30 10.45 18.86
CA GLU A 239 -4.31 9.40 19.03
C GLU A 239 -4.84 8.04 18.53
N MET A 240 -6.07 7.68 18.91
CA MET A 240 -6.72 6.44 18.46
C MET A 240 -6.86 6.38 16.93
N GLN A 241 -7.29 7.48 16.30
CA GLN A 241 -7.48 7.54 14.86
C GLN A 241 -6.15 7.54 14.11
N TYR A 242 -5.13 8.19 14.68
CA TYR A 242 -3.78 8.17 14.13
C TYR A 242 -3.17 6.77 14.18
N THR A 243 -3.20 6.09 15.33
CA THR A 243 -2.69 4.72 15.47
C THR A 243 -3.38 3.76 14.51
N ASP A 244 -4.71 3.80 14.40
CA ASP A 244 -5.47 2.96 13.44
C ASP A 244 -5.12 3.28 11.97
N SER A 245 -4.83 4.54 11.66
CA SER A 245 -4.39 4.95 10.31
C SER A 245 -3.01 4.42 9.98
N VAL A 246 -2.05 4.57 10.90
CA VAL A 246 -0.67 4.09 10.74
C VAL A 246 -0.64 2.57 10.61
N GLU A 247 -1.38 1.84 11.45
CA GLU A 247 -1.45 0.37 11.39
C GLU A 247 -1.91 -0.08 10.00
N LYS A 248 -2.96 0.54 9.46
CA LYS A 248 -3.44 0.28 8.10
C LYS A 248 -2.40 0.61 7.03
N VAL A 249 -1.73 1.76 7.13
CA VAL A 249 -0.67 2.14 6.19
C VAL A 249 0.47 1.13 6.23
N GLY A 250 0.89 0.70 7.42
CA GLY A 250 1.92 -0.30 7.63
C GLY A 250 1.56 -1.65 7.01
N GLU A 251 0.36 -2.16 7.29
CA GLU A 251 -0.15 -3.41 6.70
C GLU A 251 -0.21 -3.34 5.17
N GLN A 252 -0.76 -2.24 4.64
CA GLN A 252 -0.86 -2.05 3.20
C GLN A 252 0.50 -1.84 2.54
N PHE A 253 1.47 -1.24 3.24
CA PHE A 253 2.84 -1.05 2.77
C PHE A 253 3.50 -2.40 2.49
N GLN A 254 3.47 -3.32 3.46
CA GLN A 254 3.98 -4.68 3.27
C GLN A 254 3.17 -5.46 2.22
N TYR A 255 1.83 -5.44 2.33
CA TYR A 255 0.95 -6.17 1.41
C TYR A 255 1.17 -5.78 -0.06
N ARG A 256 1.28 -4.49 -0.38
CA ARG A 256 1.53 -4.03 -1.76
C ARG A 256 2.89 -4.47 -2.28
N LEU A 257 3.89 -4.57 -1.41
CA LEU A 257 5.19 -5.08 -1.79
C LEU A 257 5.14 -6.59 -2.09
N ASP A 258 4.42 -7.35 -1.27
CA ASP A 258 4.18 -8.78 -1.50
C ASP A 258 3.45 -9.03 -2.83
N VAL A 259 2.42 -8.24 -3.15
CA VAL A 259 1.71 -8.34 -4.44
C VAL A 259 2.66 -8.13 -5.63
N LYS A 260 3.59 -7.17 -5.54
CA LYS A 260 4.60 -6.94 -6.59
C LYS A 260 5.56 -8.13 -6.71
N ARG A 261 6.07 -8.63 -5.57
CA ARG A 261 6.94 -9.81 -5.52
C ARG A 261 6.27 -11.04 -6.13
N ASP A 262 5.05 -11.34 -5.72
CA ASP A 262 4.33 -12.55 -6.14
C ASP A 262 3.91 -12.47 -7.63
N SER A 263 3.63 -11.26 -8.12
CA SER A 263 3.40 -10.99 -9.54
C SER A 263 4.64 -11.30 -10.38
N LEU A 264 5.83 -10.85 -9.93
CA LEU A 264 7.08 -11.17 -10.59
C LEU A 264 7.47 -12.64 -10.47
N MET A 265 7.22 -13.27 -9.32
CA MET A 265 7.41 -14.72 -9.14
C MET A 265 6.62 -15.50 -10.18
N THR A 266 5.35 -15.13 -10.39
CA THR A 266 4.48 -15.77 -11.39
C THR A 266 5.07 -15.66 -12.78
N LEU A 267 5.55 -14.47 -13.16
CA LEU A 267 6.20 -14.27 -14.45
C LEU A 267 7.52 -15.05 -14.56
N SER A 268 8.34 -15.04 -13.52
CA SER A 268 9.59 -15.81 -13.47
C SER A 268 9.33 -17.30 -13.68
N TYR A 269 8.33 -17.88 -13.03
CA TYR A 269 7.96 -19.29 -13.23
C TYR A 269 7.44 -19.57 -14.64
N MET A 270 6.68 -18.64 -15.22
CA MET A 270 6.26 -18.76 -16.62
C MET A 270 7.47 -18.81 -17.56
N ILE A 271 8.48 -17.96 -17.32
CA ILE A 271 9.69 -17.90 -18.15
C ILE A 271 10.59 -19.12 -17.89
N THR A 272 10.84 -19.47 -16.64
CA THR A 272 11.60 -20.67 -16.20
C THR A 272 11.03 -21.94 -16.86
N SER A 273 9.70 -22.05 -16.97
CA SER A 273 9.06 -23.20 -17.62
C SER A 273 9.40 -23.34 -19.11
N ARG A 274 9.79 -22.25 -19.78
CA ARG A 274 10.19 -22.21 -21.19
C ARG A 274 11.68 -22.46 -21.40
N TYR A 275 12.51 -22.13 -20.41
CA TYR A 275 13.97 -22.30 -20.45
C TYR A 275 14.45 -23.75 -20.46
N GLY A 276 13.55 -24.73 -20.31
CA GLY A 276 13.86 -26.16 -20.28
C GLY A 276 14.60 -26.71 -21.52
N PRO A 277 14.61 -28.04 -21.74
CA PRO A 277 15.61 -28.75 -22.56
C PRO A 277 15.59 -28.50 -24.09
N LEU A 278 15.01 -27.39 -24.55
CA LEU A 278 15.01 -26.96 -25.96
C LEU A 278 16.42 -26.70 -26.52
N GLY A 279 17.45 -26.62 -25.66
CA GLY A 279 18.84 -26.99 -26.00
C GLY A 279 19.60 -26.03 -26.93
N VAL A 280 19.00 -24.93 -27.36
CA VAL A 280 19.67 -23.92 -28.19
C VAL A 280 19.50 -22.55 -27.54
N TRP A 281 20.55 -22.09 -26.87
CA TRP A 281 20.66 -20.69 -26.47
C TRP A 281 20.89 -19.82 -27.71
N PRO A 282 20.32 -18.61 -27.78
CA PRO A 282 19.38 -18.01 -26.83
C PRO A 282 17.91 -18.40 -27.09
N ASN A 283 17.24 -18.98 -26.08
CA ASN A 283 15.81 -19.29 -26.11
C ASN A 283 15.04 -18.39 -25.14
N VAL A 284 15.26 -17.08 -25.27
CA VAL A 284 14.87 -16.10 -24.23
C VAL A 284 13.85 -15.08 -24.73
N THR A 285 13.41 -15.21 -25.97
CA THR A 285 12.39 -14.35 -26.59
C THR A 285 11.00 -14.95 -26.39
N ILE A 286 10.15 -14.21 -25.70
CA ILE A 286 8.78 -14.60 -25.35
C ILE A 286 7.84 -13.99 -26.40
N PRO A 287 7.16 -14.78 -27.25
CA PRO A 287 6.10 -14.24 -28.11
C PRO A 287 5.01 -13.57 -27.30
N ASP A 288 4.38 -12.53 -27.86
CA ASP A 288 3.25 -11.80 -27.26
C ASP A 288 3.53 -11.34 -25.81
N PHE A 289 4.76 -10.86 -25.54
CA PHE A 289 5.19 -10.48 -24.20
C PHE A 289 4.31 -9.38 -23.60
N GLN A 290 3.88 -8.41 -24.40
CA GLN A 290 3.04 -7.32 -23.92
C GLN A 290 1.67 -7.81 -23.46
N GLU A 291 1.03 -8.66 -24.26
CA GLU A 291 -0.27 -9.25 -23.96
C GLU A 291 -0.20 -10.19 -22.74
N GLN A 292 0.88 -10.97 -22.64
CA GLN A 292 1.09 -11.88 -21.51
C GLN A 292 1.35 -11.16 -20.19
N THR A 293 1.92 -9.95 -20.23
CA THR A 293 2.34 -9.22 -19.03
C THR A 293 1.41 -8.08 -18.63
N ASP A 294 0.48 -7.64 -19.48
CA ASP A 294 -0.48 -6.56 -19.18
C ASP A 294 -1.26 -6.82 -17.88
N GLY A 295 -1.77 -8.04 -17.69
CA GLY A 295 -2.48 -8.41 -16.47
C GLY A 295 -1.60 -8.36 -15.22
N ILE A 296 -0.37 -8.88 -15.32
CA ILE A 296 0.60 -8.89 -14.22
C ILE A 296 1.00 -7.46 -13.85
N LEU A 297 1.27 -6.61 -14.84
CA LEU A 297 1.64 -5.21 -14.64
C LEU A 297 0.53 -4.42 -13.93
N ARG A 298 -0.75 -4.66 -14.31
CA ARG A 298 -1.91 -4.02 -13.66
C ARG A 298 -2.09 -4.47 -12.21
N ILE A 299 -1.99 -5.78 -11.94
CA ILE A 299 -2.09 -6.32 -10.57
C ILE A 299 -0.95 -5.77 -9.71
N ALA A 300 0.26 -5.78 -10.24
CA ALA A 300 1.43 -5.27 -9.55
C ALA A 300 1.42 -3.74 -9.41
N ASN A 301 0.52 -3.02 -10.08
CA ASN A 301 0.49 -1.55 -10.14
C ASN A 301 1.89 -0.97 -10.42
N GLY A 302 2.53 -1.47 -11.47
CA GLY A 302 3.85 -1.03 -11.93
C GLY A 302 3.77 -0.08 -13.11
N ARG A 303 4.87 0.61 -13.40
CA ARG A 303 5.04 1.49 -14.56
C ARG A 303 5.55 0.74 -15.79
N ALA A 304 6.45 -0.20 -15.57
CA ALA A 304 6.99 -1.07 -16.59
C ALA A 304 7.37 -2.41 -15.97
N LEU A 305 7.26 -3.45 -16.78
CA LEU A 305 7.70 -4.79 -16.46
C LEU A 305 8.59 -5.28 -17.60
N SER A 306 9.74 -5.88 -17.29
CA SER A 306 10.66 -6.37 -18.31
C SER A 306 11.26 -7.73 -17.97
N PHE A 307 11.71 -8.41 -19.01
CA PHE A 307 12.57 -9.58 -18.94
C PHE A 307 13.97 -9.20 -19.43
N ASN A 308 14.98 -9.57 -18.64
CA ASN A 308 16.38 -9.19 -18.85
C ASN A 308 17.27 -10.43 -18.71
N PRO A 309 17.77 -11.02 -19.82
CA PRO A 309 18.66 -12.19 -19.75
C PRO A 309 20.01 -11.82 -19.11
N ILE A 310 20.65 -12.80 -18.47
CA ILE A 310 22.02 -12.66 -17.96
C ILE A 310 22.99 -13.11 -19.06
N ILE A 311 23.88 -12.21 -19.45
CA ILE A 311 24.86 -12.40 -20.52
C ILE A 311 26.24 -12.29 -19.90
N THR A 312 27.16 -13.17 -20.26
CA THR A 312 28.57 -13.07 -19.88
C THR A 312 29.37 -12.62 -21.09
N GLN A 313 30.15 -11.56 -20.92
CA GLN A 313 30.84 -10.84 -21.99
C GLN A 313 31.59 -11.76 -22.95
N ASP A 314 32.43 -12.65 -22.42
CA ASP A 314 33.31 -13.51 -23.21
C ASP A 314 32.68 -14.85 -23.62
N VAL A 315 31.46 -15.15 -23.14
CA VAL A 315 30.82 -16.46 -23.34
C VAL A 315 29.75 -16.39 -24.43
N ASN A 316 28.79 -15.47 -24.29
CA ASN A 316 27.55 -15.53 -25.07
C ASN A 316 27.06 -14.18 -25.59
N ARG A 317 27.81 -13.08 -25.41
CA ARG A 317 27.40 -11.75 -25.90
C ARG A 317 27.17 -11.68 -27.40
N LEU A 318 28.10 -12.17 -28.21
CA LEU A 318 27.99 -12.07 -29.67
C LEU A 318 26.82 -12.89 -30.21
N GLU A 319 26.60 -14.08 -29.65
CA GLU A 319 25.44 -14.93 -29.99
C GLU A 319 24.13 -14.24 -29.59
N TRP A 320 24.12 -13.60 -28.42
CA TRP A 320 22.98 -12.82 -27.95
C TRP A 320 22.67 -11.62 -28.84
N GLU A 321 23.66 -10.77 -29.16
CA GLU A 321 23.47 -9.57 -29.98
C GLU A 321 23.01 -9.91 -31.40
N ALA A 322 23.50 -11.02 -31.97
CA ALA A 322 23.03 -11.55 -33.25
C ALA A 322 21.55 -11.95 -33.17
N HIS A 323 21.18 -12.77 -32.18
CA HIS A 323 19.78 -13.18 -31.97
C HIS A 323 18.85 -12.00 -31.70
N ALA A 324 19.27 -11.06 -30.86
CA ALA A 324 18.50 -9.87 -30.52
C ALA A 324 18.22 -9.05 -31.80
N THR A 325 19.23 -8.89 -32.66
CA THR A 325 19.08 -8.21 -33.95
C THR A 325 18.09 -8.93 -34.86
N GLU A 326 18.19 -10.25 -34.98
CA GLU A 326 17.28 -11.07 -35.81
C GLU A 326 15.84 -11.08 -35.27
N SER A 327 15.67 -10.98 -33.96
CA SER A 327 14.38 -11.05 -33.27
C SER A 327 13.75 -9.69 -32.96
N ALA A 328 14.43 -8.57 -33.27
CA ALA A 328 14.02 -7.22 -32.85
C ALA A 328 12.61 -6.83 -33.31
N TRP A 329 12.13 -7.39 -34.43
CA TRP A 329 10.78 -7.17 -34.96
C TRP A 329 9.67 -7.54 -33.96
N ILE A 330 9.94 -8.43 -32.99
CA ILE A 330 8.94 -8.87 -32.00
C ILE A 330 8.59 -7.78 -30.98
N LEU A 331 9.43 -6.77 -30.81
CA LEU A 331 9.26 -5.75 -29.76
C LEU A 331 8.20 -4.70 -30.12
N GLY A 332 8.01 -4.43 -31.42
CA GLY A 332 7.08 -3.40 -31.89
C GLY A 332 6.71 -3.49 -33.38
N GLY A 333 6.99 -4.61 -34.04
CA GLY A 333 6.82 -4.80 -35.48
C GLY A 333 8.06 -4.44 -36.31
N GLU A 334 8.00 -4.72 -37.61
CA GLU A 334 9.09 -4.48 -38.57
C GLU A 334 9.46 -3.00 -38.72
N ASP A 335 8.48 -2.10 -38.56
CA ASP A 335 8.66 -0.64 -38.67
C ASP A 335 9.05 0.03 -37.34
N SER A 336 9.36 -0.75 -36.30
CA SER A 336 9.78 -0.22 -35.00
C SER A 336 11.09 0.54 -35.12
N ILE A 337 11.23 1.64 -34.37
CA ILE A 337 12.48 2.44 -34.26
C ILE A 337 13.69 1.61 -33.80
N LEU A 338 13.42 0.46 -33.17
CA LEU A 338 14.45 -0.48 -32.74
C LEU A 338 15.01 -1.35 -33.87
N VAL A 339 14.31 -1.44 -34.99
CA VAL A 339 14.71 -2.21 -36.18
C VAL A 339 15.20 -1.27 -37.26
N VAL A 340 14.43 -0.21 -37.54
CA VAL A 340 14.73 0.76 -38.59
C VAL A 340 15.06 2.11 -37.94
N PRO A 341 16.27 2.66 -38.14
CA PRO A 341 16.60 3.98 -37.65
C PRO A 341 15.64 5.03 -38.26
N ASP A 342 15.08 5.91 -37.42
CA ASP A 342 14.35 7.09 -37.88
C ASP A 342 15.31 8.05 -38.60
N PRO A 343 15.16 8.30 -39.90
CA PRO A 343 16.07 9.16 -40.66
C PRO A 343 16.12 10.61 -40.16
N ASN A 344 15.14 11.05 -39.36
CA ASN A 344 15.07 12.39 -38.80
C ASN A 344 15.59 12.47 -37.35
N ALA A 345 15.82 11.33 -36.70
CA ALA A 345 16.35 11.30 -35.34
C ALA A 345 17.88 11.40 -35.35
N THR A 346 18.43 12.19 -34.43
CA THR A 346 19.87 12.29 -34.21
C THR A 346 20.35 11.26 -33.19
N TRP A 347 21.60 10.83 -33.32
CA TRP A 347 22.28 10.06 -32.27
C TRP A 347 22.22 10.81 -30.91
N PRO A 348 22.00 10.13 -29.78
CA PRO A 348 21.80 8.69 -29.59
C PRO A 348 20.33 8.23 -29.59
N ASP A 349 19.40 9.10 -29.96
CA ASP A 349 17.97 8.81 -29.97
C ASP A 349 17.54 7.93 -31.15
N ASN A 350 18.43 7.76 -32.14
CA ASN A 350 18.22 6.94 -33.34
C ASN A 350 18.87 5.54 -33.28
N ARG A 351 18.98 4.96 -32.08
CA ARG A 351 19.64 3.67 -31.89
C ARG A 351 18.69 2.51 -32.16
N THR A 352 19.21 1.49 -32.85
CA THR A 352 18.55 0.21 -33.10
C THR A 352 19.15 -0.89 -32.22
N VAL A 353 18.49 -2.05 -32.14
CA VAL A 353 19.01 -3.23 -31.42
C VAL A 353 20.35 -3.68 -31.97
N SER A 354 20.60 -3.48 -33.27
CA SER A 354 21.90 -3.78 -33.91
C SER A 354 23.07 -2.93 -33.43
N PHE A 355 22.84 -1.87 -32.64
CA PHE A 355 23.91 -1.20 -31.92
C PHE A 355 24.55 -2.10 -30.86
N GLY A 356 23.81 -3.10 -30.36
CA GLY A 356 24.22 -4.03 -29.31
C GLY A 356 23.95 -3.49 -27.91
N ILE A 357 24.49 -4.19 -26.90
CA ILE A 357 24.28 -3.84 -25.49
C ILE A 357 24.99 -2.52 -25.21
N TYR A 358 24.30 -1.60 -24.55
CA TYR A 358 24.80 -0.26 -24.32
C TYR A 358 24.65 0.19 -22.87
N SER A 359 25.49 1.15 -22.48
CA SER A 359 25.46 1.80 -21.17
C SER A 359 25.62 3.32 -21.34
N ARG A 360 25.78 4.02 -20.22
CA ARG A 360 26.06 5.45 -20.19
C ARG A 360 27.43 5.71 -19.59
N ASP A 361 28.17 6.63 -20.20
CA ASP A 361 29.38 7.15 -19.58
C ASP A 361 29.06 8.19 -18.49
N ALA A 362 30.10 8.70 -17.83
CA ALA A 362 29.96 9.72 -16.77
C ALA A 362 29.31 11.03 -17.24
N ASP A 363 29.36 11.32 -18.55
CA ASP A 363 28.74 12.48 -19.19
C ASP A 363 27.30 12.18 -19.66
N MET A 364 26.76 11.02 -19.30
CA MET A 364 25.44 10.49 -19.69
C MET A 364 25.29 10.21 -21.19
N ASN A 365 26.39 10.15 -21.94
CA ASN A 365 26.36 9.76 -23.35
C ASN A 365 26.13 8.27 -23.47
N VAL A 366 25.41 7.88 -24.52
CA VAL A 366 25.21 6.47 -24.85
C VAL A 366 26.47 5.92 -25.51
N ILE A 367 27.02 4.85 -24.94
CA ILE A 367 28.20 4.15 -25.44
C ILE A 367 27.89 2.66 -25.62
N TYR A 368 28.60 2.00 -26.54
CA TYR A 368 28.61 0.54 -26.59
C TYR A 368 29.29 0.04 -25.32
N ASP A 369 28.59 -0.78 -24.56
CA ASP A 369 29.05 -1.18 -23.23
C ASP A 369 30.27 -2.12 -23.39
N PRO A 370 31.41 -1.89 -22.71
CA PRO A 370 32.58 -2.76 -22.83
C PRO A 370 32.35 -4.17 -22.23
N GLY A 371 31.28 -4.38 -21.45
CA GLY A 371 30.94 -5.63 -20.79
C GLY A 371 31.85 -5.98 -19.63
N TYR A 372 32.47 -4.98 -19.03
CA TYR A 372 33.29 -5.14 -17.83
C TYR A 372 32.97 -4.04 -16.83
N ASP A 373 32.49 -4.42 -15.66
CA ASP A 373 32.24 -3.54 -14.52
C ASP A 373 33.20 -3.88 -13.36
N PRO A 374 34.21 -3.04 -13.09
CA PRO A 374 35.17 -3.29 -12.02
C PRO A 374 34.58 -3.12 -10.60
N ASP A 375 33.41 -2.52 -10.45
CA ASP A 375 32.79 -2.26 -9.16
C ASP A 375 31.97 -3.47 -8.64
N SER A 376 31.67 -4.45 -9.49
CA SER A 376 31.09 -5.73 -9.08
C SER A 376 32.17 -6.71 -8.62
N GLU A 377 32.10 -7.17 -7.37
CA GLU A 377 33.08 -8.11 -6.81
C GLU A 377 32.99 -9.50 -7.45
N ASP A 378 31.77 -9.98 -7.69
CA ASP A 378 31.50 -11.36 -8.12
C ASP A 378 31.08 -11.49 -9.59
N TYR A 379 30.61 -10.39 -10.22
CA TYR A 379 29.97 -10.42 -11.55
C TYR A 379 30.52 -9.37 -12.51
N SER A 380 31.83 -9.11 -12.44
CA SER A 380 32.48 -8.05 -13.23
C SER A 380 32.38 -8.19 -14.76
N ASP A 381 32.07 -9.37 -15.30
CA ASP A 381 31.93 -9.64 -16.74
C ASP A 381 30.48 -9.95 -17.15
N VAL A 382 29.52 -9.68 -16.26
CA VAL A 382 28.10 -9.91 -16.49
C VAL A 382 27.43 -8.66 -17.05
N MET A 383 26.49 -8.87 -17.97
CA MET A 383 25.62 -7.85 -18.53
C MET A 383 24.17 -8.30 -18.40
N VAL A 384 23.28 -7.38 -18.07
CA VAL A 384 21.86 -7.65 -17.89
C VAL A 384 21.06 -6.67 -18.77
N PRO A 385 21.05 -6.84 -20.11
CA PRO A 385 20.33 -5.97 -21.01
C PRO A 385 18.81 -6.11 -20.82
N VAL A 386 18.08 -5.00 -20.84
CA VAL A 386 16.61 -5.05 -20.97
C VAL A 386 16.27 -5.59 -22.35
N TRP A 387 15.62 -6.76 -22.44
CA TRP A 387 15.27 -7.34 -23.73
C TRP A 387 13.82 -7.02 -24.12
N GLN A 388 12.86 -7.53 -23.35
CA GLN A 388 11.44 -7.31 -23.58
C GLN A 388 10.86 -6.49 -22.46
N ILE A 389 10.07 -5.46 -22.79
CA ILE A 389 9.49 -4.53 -21.83
C ILE A 389 8.04 -4.22 -22.19
N ALA A 390 7.19 -4.15 -21.16
CA ALA A 390 5.78 -3.82 -21.27
C ALA A 390 5.44 -2.69 -20.28
N PRO A 391 4.72 -1.63 -20.70
CA PRO A 391 4.39 -1.35 -22.10
C PRO A 391 5.65 -1.02 -22.90
N PHE A 392 5.69 -1.39 -24.17
CA PHE A 392 6.79 -1.03 -25.06
C PHE A 392 6.80 0.48 -25.36
N ALA A 393 5.61 1.03 -25.63
CA ALA A 393 5.44 2.45 -25.94
C ALA A 393 5.94 3.33 -24.79
N GLY A 394 6.90 4.20 -25.08
CA GLY A 394 7.57 5.08 -24.11
C GLY A 394 8.75 4.45 -23.36
N ASN A 395 9.00 3.15 -23.55
CA ASN A 395 10.11 2.40 -22.94
C ASN A 395 11.09 1.84 -23.97
N GLU A 396 10.96 2.20 -25.25
CA GLU A 396 11.80 1.72 -26.35
C GLU A 396 13.28 1.98 -26.07
N ARG A 397 13.55 3.14 -25.46
CA ARG A 397 14.90 3.53 -25.06
C ARG A 397 15.52 2.60 -24.04
N ALA A 398 14.77 1.86 -23.23
CA ALA A 398 15.34 0.94 -22.26
C ALA A 398 15.90 -0.32 -22.91
N VAL A 399 15.40 -0.73 -24.07
CA VAL A 399 15.81 -1.96 -24.74
C VAL A 399 17.30 -1.94 -25.07
N MET A 400 18.01 -3.04 -24.78
CA MET A 400 19.46 -3.21 -24.83
C MET A 400 20.28 -2.37 -23.83
N PHE A 401 19.64 -1.61 -22.93
CA PHE A 401 20.35 -0.95 -21.84
C PHE A 401 20.86 -1.99 -20.85
N ASN A 402 22.16 -2.00 -20.57
CA ASN A 402 22.75 -2.85 -19.56
C ASN A 402 22.37 -2.36 -18.16
N LEU A 403 21.42 -3.03 -17.51
CA LEU A 403 21.02 -2.70 -16.15
C LEU A 403 22.15 -2.84 -15.14
N HIS A 404 23.13 -3.72 -15.40
CA HIS A 404 24.26 -3.96 -14.51
C HIS A 404 25.28 -2.81 -14.52
N SER A 405 25.31 -1.97 -15.56
CA SER A 405 26.24 -0.83 -15.69
C SER A 405 25.97 0.36 -14.74
N GLU A 406 24.96 0.27 -13.87
CA GLU A 406 24.56 1.35 -12.96
C GLU A 406 24.59 0.84 -11.51
N ILE A 407 25.40 1.44 -10.66
CA ILE A 407 25.74 0.92 -9.32
C ILE A 407 24.54 0.47 -8.47
N ASN A 408 23.46 1.26 -8.43
CA ASN A 408 22.27 0.93 -7.63
C ASN A 408 21.47 -0.27 -8.19
N ARG A 409 21.57 -0.51 -9.50
CA ARG A 409 20.95 -1.65 -10.18
C ARG A 409 21.85 -2.87 -10.13
N MET A 410 23.15 -2.66 -10.33
CA MET A 410 24.22 -3.65 -10.16
C MET A 410 24.11 -4.33 -8.80
N GLN A 411 24.10 -3.55 -7.71
CA GLN A 411 24.00 -4.10 -6.35
C GLN A 411 22.75 -4.96 -6.14
N ALA A 412 21.60 -4.52 -6.66
CA ALA A 412 20.36 -5.28 -6.54
C ALA A 412 20.39 -6.57 -7.36
N LEU A 413 20.94 -6.53 -8.57
CA LEU A 413 21.13 -7.68 -9.45
C LEU A 413 22.14 -8.66 -8.87
N ASP A 414 23.27 -8.20 -8.36
CA ASP A 414 24.31 -9.02 -7.74
C ASP A 414 23.76 -9.77 -6.53
N ASN A 415 23.00 -9.07 -5.67
CA ASN A 415 22.27 -9.71 -4.58
C ASN A 415 21.27 -10.76 -5.08
N MET A 416 20.48 -10.44 -6.11
CA MET A 416 19.52 -11.38 -6.68
C MET A 416 20.20 -12.63 -7.26
N MET A 417 21.31 -12.46 -7.99
CA MET A 417 22.09 -13.55 -8.59
C MET A 417 22.81 -14.40 -7.55
N THR A 418 23.39 -13.77 -6.53
CA THR A 418 24.12 -14.46 -5.45
C THR A 418 23.21 -15.32 -4.60
N TYR A 419 22.04 -14.77 -4.21
CA TYR A 419 21.16 -15.40 -3.24
C TYR A 419 19.98 -16.14 -3.87
N GLY A 420 19.69 -15.92 -5.16
CA GLY A 420 18.55 -16.53 -5.82
C GLY A 420 17.20 -16.07 -5.26
N VAL A 421 17.13 -14.84 -4.74
CA VAL A 421 15.93 -14.25 -4.13
C VAL A 421 15.63 -12.87 -4.72
N PRO A 422 14.39 -12.35 -4.62
CA PRO A 422 14.07 -11.01 -5.08
C PRO A 422 14.89 -9.92 -4.37
N SER A 423 15.20 -8.85 -5.10
CA SER A 423 16.02 -7.74 -4.60
C SER A 423 15.53 -6.40 -5.14
N LEU A 424 15.48 -5.39 -4.28
CA LEU A 424 15.14 -4.02 -4.66
C LEU A 424 16.40 -3.21 -4.91
N THR A 425 16.31 -2.26 -5.84
CA THR A 425 17.29 -1.18 -5.96
C THR A 425 17.17 -0.18 -4.84
N ALA A 426 18.20 0.65 -4.69
CA ALA A 426 18.11 1.93 -4.01
C ALA A 426 17.04 2.83 -4.67
N ILE A 427 16.68 3.93 -4.02
CA ILE A 427 15.79 4.93 -4.63
C ILE A 427 16.51 5.53 -5.84
N LEU A 428 15.83 5.56 -6.97
CA LEU A 428 16.37 6.03 -8.23
C LEU A 428 15.41 6.95 -8.96
N GLN A 429 15.97 7.82 -9.79
CA GLN A 429 15.23 8.63 -10.76
C GLN A 429 15.28 7.91 -12.11
N LEU A 430 14.13 7.71 -12.73
CA LEU A 430 14.07 7.07 -14.04
C LEU A 430 14.37 8.09 -15.15
N VAL A 431 15.01 7.61 -16.23
CA VAL A 431 15.34 8.42 -17.41
C VAL A 431 14.10 8.95 -18.15
N GLN A 432 12.92 8.36 -17.93
CA GLN A 432 11.66 8.88 -18.46
C GLN A 432 11.19 10.15 -17.72
N ASP A 433 11.58 10.34 -16.47
CA ASP A 433 11.08 11.43 -15.61
C ASP A 433 12.03 12.64 -15.68
N LYS A 434 12.08 13.30 -16.84
CA LYS A 434 13.03 14.41 -17.09
C LYS A 434 12.64 15.71 -16.40
N ASP A 435 11.35 15.96 -16.27
CA ASP A 435 10.83 17.28 -15.91
C ASP A 435 10.49 17.41 -14.41
N PHE A 436 10.48 16.31 -13.67
CA PHE A 436 10.12 16.29 -12.26
C PHE A 436 10.79 15.12 -11.52
N ILE A 437 11.13 15.36 -10.26
CA ILE A 437 11.66 14.32 -9.37
C ILE A 437 10.51 13.36 -9.07
N ARG A 438 10.74 12.08 -9.35
CA ARG A 438 9.77 11.02 -9.08
C ARG A 438 10.52 9.81 -8.53
N PRO A 439 10.70 9.74 -7.21
CA PRO A 439 11.45 8.67 -6.59
C PRO A 439 10.82 7.32 -6.96
N SER A 440 11.67 6.44 -7.47
CA SER A 440 11.29 5.14 -8.01
C SER A 440 12.20 4.05 -7.47
N ALA A 441 11.74 2.81 -7.62
CA ALA A 441 12.54 1.62 -7.34
C ALA A 441 12.29 0.57 -8.42
N ILE A 442 13.25 -0.33 -8.57
CA ILE A 442 13.11 -1.52 -9.42
C ILE A 442 13.17 -2.74 -8.51
N LEU A 443 12.17 -3.60 -8.61
CA LEU A 443 12.17 -4.92 -7.99
C LEU A 443 12.65 -5.93 -9.03
N PHE A 444 13.76 -6.61 -8.75
CA PHE A 444 14.26 -7.73 -9.52
C PHE A 444 13.80 -9.05 -8.90
N TYR A 445 13.42 -10.01 -9.75
CA TYR A 445 13.12 -11.38 -9.35
C TYR A 445 13.89 -12.35 -10.27
N PRO A 446 14.57 -13.36 -9.72
CA PRO A 446 15.42 -14.26 -10.50
C PRO A 446 14.60 -15.17 -11.41
N VAL A 447 15.11 -15.43 -12.61
CA VAL A 447 14.65 -16.49 -13.51
C VAL A 447 15.68 -17.60 -13.51
N PHE A 448 15.23 -18.84 -13.30
CA PHE A 448 16.11 -20.00 -13.20
C PHE A 448 16.16 -20.77 -14.52
N ASP A 449 17.23 -21.52 -14.75
CA ASP A 449 17.37 -22.41 -15.91
C ASP A 449 16.29 -23.53 -15.90
N ALA A 450 15.96 -24.04 -14.72
CA ALA A 450 14.97 -25.08 -14.50
C ALA A 450 14.34 -25.00 -13.11
N PHE A 451 13.14 -25.60 -12.95
CA PHE A 451 12.50 -25.72 -11.65
C PHE A 451 13.35 -26.57 -10.69
N GLY A 452 13.64 -26.01 -9.51
CA GLY A 452 14.47 -26.66 -8.49
C GLY A 452 15.97 -26.45 -8.67
N SER A 453 16.38 -25.71 -9.71
CA SER A 453 17.74 -25.23 -9.84
C SER A 453 17.99 -23.98 -9.00
N THR A 454 19.26 -23.73 -8.73
CA THR A 454 19.76 -22.49 -8.09
C THR A 454 20.45 -21.58 -9.10
N GLU A 455 20.58 -22.00 -10.35
CA GLU A 455 21.25 -21.23 -11.40
C GLU A 455 20.31 -20.17 -11.97
N VAL A 456 20.68 -18.89 -11.78
CA VAL A 456 19.93 -17.74 -12.28
C VAL A 456 20.42 -17.41 -13.69
N VAL A 457 19.54 -17.47 -14.68
CA VAL A 457 19.84 -17.24 -16.12
C VAL A 457 19.25 -15.93 -16.65
N GLY A 458 18.44 -15.25 -15.84
CA GLY A 458 17.83 -13.99 -16.18
C GLY A 458 17.18 -13.33 -14.97
N SER A 459 16.62 -12.15 -15.21
CA SER A 459 15.76 -11.47 -14.25
C SER A 459 14.47 -11.05 -14.92
N VAL A 460 13.39 -11.03 -14.13
CA VAL A 460 12.25 -10.17 -14.43
C VAL A 460 12.33 -8.96 -13.52
N SER A 461 11.99 -7.79 -14.04
CA SER A 461 11.99 -6.56 -13.26
C SER A 461 10.67 -5.82 -13.34
N LEU A 462 10.26 -5.25 -12.22
CA LEU A 462 9.13 -4.34 -12.11
C LEU A 462 9.63 -2.96 -11.70
N VAL A 463 9.35 -1.97 -12.52
CA VAL A 463 9.59 -0.56 -12.22
C VAL A 463 8.34 0.04 -11.60
N PHE A 464 8.47 0.71 -10.46
CA PHE A 464 7.37 1.46 -9.86
C PHE A 464 7.86 2.77 -9.24
N SER A 465 6.94 3.68 -8.98
CA SER A 465 7.22 4.96 -8.31
C SER A 465 6.50 5.01 -6.97
N TRP A 466 7.13 5.63 -5.99
CA TRP A 466 6.66 5.62 -4.60
C TRP A 466 5.37 6.43 -4.40
N ASP A 467 5.13 7.46 -5.22
CA ASP A 467 3.85 8.17 -5.28
C ASP A 467 2.68 7.24 -5.64
N THR A 468 2.82 6.43 -6.69
CA THR A 468 1.83 5.43 -7.10
C THR A 468 1.80 4.23 -6.15
N PHE A 469 2.90 3.95 -5.45
CA PHE A 469 2.93 2.95 -4.39
C PHE A 469 2.03 3.37 -3.22
N PHE A 470 2.09 4.63 -2.80
CA PHE A 470 1.31 5.16 -1.68
C PHE A 470 -0.11 5.60 -2.07
N SER A 471 -0.42 5.76 -3.35
CA SER A 471 -1.75 6.21 -3.78
C SER A 471 -2.84 5.23 -3.34
N SER A 472 -3.92 5.76 -2.75
CA SER A 472 -5.06 4.98 -2.24
C SER A 472 -4.67 3.96 -1.16
N ILE A 473 -3.58 4.20 -0.42
CA ILE A 473 -3.23 3.38 0.75
C ILE A 473 -4.13 3.71 1.94
N LEU A 474 -4.62 4.95 2.01
CA LEU A 474 -5.58 5.43 2.99
C LEU A 474 -6.96 5.64 2.34
N PRO A 475 -8.05 5.42 3.10
CA PRO A 475 -9.38 5.85 2.67
C PRO A 475 -9.48 7.37 2.47
N ASP A 476 -10.32 7.82 1.53
CA ASP A 476 -10.50 9.24 1.17
C ASP A 476 -10.86 10.19 2.32
N TYR A 477 -11.38 9.66 3.42
CA TYR A 477 -11.74 10.46 4.60
C TYR A 477 -10.57 10.74 5.56
N ILE A 478 -9.44 10.05 5.39
CA ILE A 478 -8.24 10.23 6.22
C ILE A 478 -7.28 11.12 5.44
N LYS A 479 -6.94 12.28 6.01
CA LYS A 479 -6.03 13.25 5.36
C LYS A 479 -4.88 13.65 6.26
N GLY A 480 -3.75 14.00 5.64
CA GLY A 480 -2.64 14.63 6.34
C GLY A 480 -1.74 13.65 7.09
N VAL A 481 -1.56 12.41 6.63
CA VAL A 481 -0.50 11.54 7.16
C VAL A 481 0.80 11.87 6.42
N VAL A 482 1.86 12.19 7.15
CA VAL A 482 3.19 12.40 6.58
C VAL A 482 3.97 11.10 6.67
N CYS A 483 4.51 10.66 5.54
CA CYS A 483 5.28 9.44 5.40
C CYS A 483 6.70 9.76 4.94
N VAL A 484 7.68 9.38 5.74
CA VAL A 484 9.11 9.51 5.48
C VAL A 484 9.63 8.14 5.08
N LEU A 485 9.89 7.97 3.79
CA LEU A 485 10.47 6.75 3.23
C LEU A 485 11.99 6.84 3.28
N SER A 486 12.61 5.91 4.00
CA SER A 486 14.06 5.80 4.12
C SER A 486 14.55 4.49 3.51
N ALA A 487 15.55 4.54 2.65
CA ALA A 487 16.27 3.37 2.18
C ALA A 487 17.49 3.11 3.08
N SER A 488 17.86 1.84 3.26
CA SER A 488 19.08 1.42 3.97
C SER A 488 20.39 2.00 3.39
N THR A 489 20.36 2.46 2.14
CA THR A 489 21.44 3.20 1.46
C THR A 489 21.56 4.66 1.90
N GLY A 490 20.67 5.14 2.79
CA GLY A 490 20.68 6.49 3.36
C GLY A 490 19.83 7.52 2.63
N GLN A 491 19.15 7.14 1.55
CA GLN A 491 18.24 8.03 0.81
C GLN A 491 16.93 8.18 1.57
N VAL A 492 16.42 9.40 1.67
CA VAL A 492 15.20 9.72 2.42
C VAL A 492 14.32 10.63 1.60
N TYR A 493 13.02 10.33 1.51
CA TYR A 493 12.02 11.17 0.86
C TYR A 493 10.75 11.26 1.69
N SER A 494 10.16 12.44 1.76
CA SER A 494 8.93 12.69 2.50
C SER A 494 7.74 12.87 1.56
N TYR A 495 6.60 12.31 1.96
CA TYR A 495 5.33 12.34 1.26
C TYR A 495 4.22 12.81 2.20
N THR A 496 3.28 13.58 1.69
CA THR A 496 1.99 13.78 2.35
C THR A 496 0.96 12.89 1.68
N ILE A 497 0.23 12.11 2.47
CA ILE A 497 -0.81 11.19 2.03
C ILE A 497 -2.16 11.67 2.55
N SER A 498 -3.09 11.92 1.62
CA SER A 498 -4.45 12.34 1.90
C SER A 498 -5.44 11.55 1.05
N GLY A 499 -5.86 10.39 1.57
CA GLY A 499 -6.73 9.46 0.84
C GLY A 499 -6.04 8.84 -0.38
N ASP A 500 -6.59 9.10 -1.55
CA ASP A 500 -6.03 8.69 -2.84
C ASP A 500 -4.90 9.61 -3.34
N HIS A 501 -4.76 10.80 -2.74
CA HIS A 501 -3.79 11.80 -3.14
C HIS A 501 -2.47 11.65 -2.38
N VAL A 502 -1.37 11.65 -3.13
CA VAL A 502 -0.01 11.58 -2.59
C VAL A 502 0.83 12.69 -3.20
N ASP A 503 1.37 13.53 -2.34
CA ASP A 503 2.24 14.63 -2.72
C ASP A 503 3.66 14.36 -2.24
N LEU A 504 4.63 14.44 -3.15
CA LEU A 504 6.05 14.42 -2.80
C LEU A 504 6.42 15.77 -2.17
N MET A 505 6.81 15.75 -0.90
CA MET A 505 7.28 16.95 -0.19
C MET A 505 8.72 17.30 -0.58
N GLY A 506 9.54 16.28 -0.85
CA GLY A 506 10.93 16.43 -1.27
C GLY A 506 11.86 15.39 -0.66
N GLU A 507 13.16 15.61 -0.86
CA GLU A 507 14.23 14.81 -0.25
C GLU A 507 14.43 15.21 1.22
N GLY A 508 14.75 14.22 2.04
CA GLY A 508 14.96 14.37 3.47
C GLY A 508 13.70 14.08 4.29
N ASP A 509 13.87 14.14 5.60
CA ASP A 509 12.78 14.10 6.56
C ASP A 509 12.19 15.51 6.71
N LEU A 510 10.97 15.70 6.23
CA LEU A 510 10.26 16.98 6.15
C LEU A 510 8.99 16.99 7.02
N HIS A 511 8.88 16.08 7.99
CA HIS A 511 7.78 16.13 8.96
C HIS A 511 7.89 17.37 9.88
N ASP A 512 6.78 17.74 10.54
CA ASP A 512 6.81 18.80 11.56
C ASP A 512 7.30 18.22 12.90
N PRO A 513 8.43 18.70 13.46
CA PRO A 513 8.98 18.21 14.73
C PRO A 513 8.03 18.32 15.93
N ASN A 514 6.96 19.12 15.85
CA ASN A 514 5.93 19.14 16.89
C ASN A 514 5.24 17.79 17.07
N TYR A 515 5.32 16.89 16.08
CA TYR A 515 4.73 15.56 16.11
C TYR A 515 5.76 14.43 16.29
N ASP A 516 7.01 14.74 16.69
CA ASP A 516 8.06 13.75 16.98
C ASP A 516 7.59 12.64 17.94
N GLU A 517 6.70 12.97 18.89
CA GLU A 517 6.16 12.03 19.87
C GLU A 517 5.20 10.98 19.29
N TYR A 518 4.68 11.21 18.09
CA TYR A 518 3.76 10.31 17.38
C TYR A 518 4.46 9.47 16.31
N LYS A 519 5.80 9.40 16.36
CA LYS A 519 6.58 8.63 15.41
C LYS A 519 6.21 7.14 15.43
N GLU A 520 5.81 6.62 14.28
CA GLU A 520 5.58 5.18 14.08
C GLU A 520 6.41 4.67 12.90
N GLU A 521 7.07 3.52 13.05
CA GLU A 521 7.99 2.97 12.04
C GLU A 521 7.57 1.57 11.60
N VAL A 522 7.57 1.36 10.29
CA VAL A 522 7.33 0.06 9.66
C VAL A 522 8.44 -0.22 8.67
N GLU A 523 9.15 -1.33 8.86
CA GLU A 523 10.14 -1.83 7.91
C GLU A 523 9.47 -2.80 6.94
N ALA A 524 9.59 -2.57 5.64
CA ALA A 524 9.15 -3.54 4.64
C ALA A 524 10.25 -4.54 4.32
N ARG A 525 9.86 -5.81 4.21
CA ARG A 525 10.76 -6.92 3.90
C ARG A 525 10.26 -7.67 2.67
N LEU A 526 11.17 -7.98 1.76
CA LEU A 526 10.88 -8.85 0.60
C LEU A 526 10.94 -10.33 0.96
N LEU A 527 11.87 -10.67 1.86
CA LEU A 527 12.20 -12.03 2.26
C LEU A 527 11.41 -12.45 3.50
N LEU A 528 11.23 -13.75 3.66
CA LEU A 528 10.58 -14.34 4.82
C LEU A 528 11.54 -14.30 6.03
N GLU A 529 10.97 -14.24 7.23
CA GLU A 529 11.74 -14.20 8.48
C GLU A 529 12.75 -15.36 8.55
N GLY A 530 14.05 -15.02 8.70
CA GLY A 530 15.14 -15.97 8.84
C GLY A 530 16.06 -16.12 7.62
N GLU A 531 15.72 -15.49 6.49
CA GLU A 531 16.57 -15.42 5.28
C GLU A 531 17.39 -14.12 5.19
N ASP A 532 17.18 -13.18 6.13
CA ASP A 532 17.87 -11.90 6.15
C ASP A 532 19.28 -12.01 6.74
N ASP A 533 20.28 -12.08 5.87
CA ASP A 533 21.62 -11.60 6.21
C ASP A 533 21.56 -10.07 6.37
N ALA A 534 21.30 -9.63 7.61
CA ALA A 534 21.14 -8.23 7.98
C ALA A 534 22.24 -7.35 7.37
N GLY A 535 21.84 -6.45 6.45
CA GLY A 535 22.72 -5.46 5.81
C GLY A 535 23.15 -5.77 4.37
N LYS A 536 22.77 -6.92 3.79
CA LYS A 536 23.11 -7.22 2.38
C LYS A 536 22.08 -6.67 1.39
N PHE A 537 20.80 -6.78 1.72
CA PHE A 537 19.72 -6.33 0.87
C PHE A 537 19.32 -4.90 1.16
N ILE A 538 18.84 -4.20 0.12
CA ILE A 538 18.29 -2.87 0.28
C ILE A 538 16.90 -2.98 0.90
N THR A 539 16.80 -2.60 2.17
CA THR A 539 15.53 -2.48 2.90
C THR A 539 14.99 -1.06 2.87
N TYR A 540 13.68 -0.94 3.06
CA TYR A 540 12.94 0.31 3.12
C TYR A 540 12.20 0.42 4.45
N THR A 541 12.37 1.55 5.12
CA THR A 541 11.65 1.90 6.35
C THR A 541 10.70 3.05 6.05
N LEU A 542 9.44 2.87 6.41
CA LEU A 542 8.42 3.91 6.36
C LEU A 542 8.20 4.44 7.77
N THR A 543 8.57 5.69 8.00
CA THR A 543 8.27 6.40 9.24
C THR A 543 7.05 7.29 9.00
N MET A 544 6.07 7.24 9.89
CA MET A 544 4.82 7.97 9.76
C MET A 544 4.67 8.99 10.88
N TYR A 545 4.06 10.12 10.57
CA TYR A 545 3.72 11.20 11.50
C TYR A 545 2.34 11.78 11.15
N PRO A 546 1.57 12.27 12.13
CA PRO A 546 0.43 13.11 11.83
C PRO A 546 0.92 14.49 11.33
N SER A 547 0.06 15.20 10.60
CA SER A 547 0.25 16.62 10.27
C SER A 547 -0.77 17.50 10.96
N GLU A 548 -0.60 18.81 10.85
CA GLU A 548 -1.61 19.80 11.26
C GLU A 548 -2.97 19.54 10.58
N GLU A 549 -3.00 19.11 9.31
CA GLU A 549 -4.25 18.76 8.62
C GLU A 549 -4.91 17.53 9.25
N PHE A 550 -4.13 16.54 9.68
CA PHE A 550 -4.66 15.37 10.41
C PHE A 550 -5.19 15.79 11.78
N GLU A 551 -4.44 16.60 12.52
CA GLU A 551 -4.86 17.11 13.82
C GLU A 551 -6.17 17.90 13.72
N ASP A 552 -6.30 18.81 12.75
CA ASP A 552 -7.49 19.63 12.53
C ASP A 552 -8.77 18.82 12.28
N GLN A 553 -8.66 17.61 11.72
CA GLN A 553 -9.81 16.71 11.51
C GLN A 553 -10.39 16.19 12.83
N TYR A 554 -9.55 16.00 13.85
CA TYR A 554 -9.92 15.37 15.11
C TYR A 554 -9.92 16.34 16.30
N SER A 555 -9.20 17.45 16.19
CA SER A 555 -9.14 18.56 17.14
C SER A 555 -10.30 19.52 16.89
N THR A 556 -11.50 19.11 17.28
CA THR A 556 -12.69 19.95 17.08
C THR A 556 -12.86 20.98 18.21
N ASN A 557 -13.29 22.20 17.86
CA ASN A 557 -13.73 23.22 18.82
C ASN A 557 -15.07 22.88 19.53
N LYS A 558 -15.57 21.64 19.43
CA LYS A 558 -16.78 21.17 20.13
C LYS A 558 -16.74 21.44 21.65
N PRO A 559 -15.63 21.25 22.38
CA PRO A 559 -15.52 21.62 23.79
C PRO A 559 -15.92 23.09 24.04
N ALA A 560 -15.36 23.99 23.24
CA ALA A 560 -15.60 25.43 23.37
C ALA A 560 -17.05 25.78 23.00
N VAL A 561 -17.60 25.17 21.96
CA VAL A 561 -19.00 25.36 21.56
C VAL A 561 -19.95 24.87 22.66
N TYR A 562 -19.72 23.69 23.23
CA TYR A 562 -20.53 23.16 24.34
C TYR A 562 -20.38 24.00 25.61
N ALA A 563 -19.17 24.49 25.90
CA ALA A 563 -18.92 25.42 26.99
C ALA A 563 -19.73 26.72 26.84
N VAL A 564 -19.73 27.32 25.64
CA VAL A 564 -20.52 28.54 25.34
C VAL A 564 -22.02 28.26 25.50
N TRP A 565 -22.52 27.14 24.98
CA TRP A 565 -23.94 26.76 25.15
C TRP A 565 -24.32 26.54 26.61
N ALA A 566 -23.48 25.88 27.39
CA ALA A 566 -23.71 25.69 28.82
C ALA A 566 -23.80 27.05 29.55
N VAL A 567 -22.85 27.96 29.30
CA VAL A 567 -22.87 29.31 29.86
C VAL A 567 -24.13 30.07 29.47
N LEU A 568 -24.56 30.00 28.20
CA LEU A 568 -25.80 30.64 27.73
C LEU A 568 -27.03 30.09 28.45
N ILE A 569 -27.11 28.77 28.70
CA ILE A 569 -28.21 28.15 29.45
C ILE A 569 -28.24 28.68 30.90
N PHE A 570 -27.09 28.77 31.56
CA PHE A 570 -27.00 29.31 32.92
C PHE A 570 -27.38 30.80 32.98
N LEU A 571 -26.94 31.60 32.01
CA LEU A 571 -27.31 33.02 31.90
C LEU A 571 -28.81 33.18 31.65
N PHE A 572 -29.40 32.33 30.79
CA PHE A 572 -30.83 32.33 30.53
C PHE A 572 -31.64 31.93 31.77
N ALA A 573 -31.24 30.88 32.48
CA ALA A 573 -31.87 30.46 33.73
C ALA A 573 -31.79 31.56 34.80
N ALA A 574 -30.63 32.19 34.98
CA ALA A 574 -30.46 33.33 35.87
C ALA A 574 -31.37 34.52 35.47
N GLY A 575 -31.53 34.75 34.17
CA GLY A 575 -32.48 35.72 33.60
C GLY A 575 -33.94 35.43 33.98
N LEU A 576 -34.39 34.18 33.82
CA LEU A 576 -35.74 33.73 34.21
C LEU A 576 -36.01 33.88 35.71
N PHE A 577 -35.02 33.58 36.55
CA PHE A 577 -35.13 33.81 37.99
C PHE A 577 -35.23 35.31 38.32
N LYS A 578 -34.55 36.18 37.56
CA LYS A 578 -34.65 37.64 37.74
C LYS A 578 -36.01 38.17 37.31
N THR A 579 -36.54 37.73 36.17
CA THR A 579 -37.85 38.19 35.65
C THR A 579 -39.01 37.70 36.49
N SER A 580 -39.04 36.42 36.88
CA SER A 580 -40.04 35.86 37.79
C SER A 580 -40.07 36.61 39.12
N HIS A 581 -38.89 36.97 39.66
CA HIS A 581 -38.79 37.74 40.89
C HIS A 581 -39.38 39.14 40.77
N LEU A 582 -39.10 39.85 39.67
CA LEU A 582 -39.68 41.18 39.40
C LEU A 582 -41.20 41.11 39.26
N ALA A 583 -41.73 40.05 38.64
CA ALA A 583 -43.16 39.82 38.54
C ALA A 583 -43.81 39.59 39.92
N THR A 584 -43.16 38.83 40.81
CA THR A 584 -43.69 38.62 42.18
C THR A 584 -43.67 39.90 43.02
N GLN A 585 -42.67 40.77 42.85
CA GLN A 585 -42.63 42.06 43.55
C GLN A 585 -43.74 43.01 43.09
N ARG A 586 -44.09 42.98 41.79
CA ARG A 586 -45.21 43.78 41.27
C ARG A 586 -46.56 43.31 41.79
N GLY A 587 -46.78 42.00 41.96
CA GLY A 587 -48.05 41.48 42.47
C GLY A 587 -48.28 41.66 43.99
N ARG A 588 -47.25 42.09 44.74
CA ARG A 588 -47.35 42.40 46.18
C ARG A 588 -47.51 43.89 46.48
N ARG A 589 -47.31 44.76 45.48
CA ARG A 589 -47.72 46.17 45.53
C ARG A 589 -49.13 46.27 44.98
#